data_AF-A0A7C8J6Y3-F1
#
_entry.id   AF-A0A7C8J6Y3-F1
#
_cell.length_a   1.000
_cell.length_b   1.000
_cell.length_c   1.000
_cell.angle_alpha   90.00
_cell.angle_beta   90.00
_cell.angle_gamma   90.00
#
_symmetry.space_group_name_H-M   'P 1'
#
loop_
_entity.id
_entity.type
_entity.pdbx_description
1 polymer ?
#
loop_
_entity_poly.entity_id
_entity_poly.type
_entity_poly.pdbx_seq_one_letter_code
_entity_poly.pdbx_strand_id
1 'polypeptide(L)'
;MDSIAEIARTCFNKFGELTDFLANAKAENRESMPPDKLEWEFSRFQLWCGNLGALQVGNSSLDSRLRESTVIRTNVFKHLLRLSRTLVESTEVVSNARLPFEKQPQVEDSNSGSSSEESESDDEPPKELVLHMASIKEILSDLYMLSFRIRNSSTRPTSTLRIDLYTEIEHIHDGGTTHTVDKLAAYTEFDKRHIEDLLLQLRRDAANEMQEKPSKIPEITDGNSYLIERLVATMNKRRRFLRYWQRHAKKNGGNSKGG
;
A
#
# COMPACT_ATOMS: atom_id res chain seq x y z
N MET A 1 3.08 16.86 -0.57
CA MET A 1 2.56 15.74 0.23
C MET A 1 3.78 14.99 0.69
N ASP A 2 4.09 15.05 1.97
CA ASP A 2 5.31 14.45 2.52
C ASP A 2 5.27 12.93 2.30
N SER A 3 6.42 12.37 1.93
CA SER A 3 6.55 10.94 1.69
C SER A 3 6.48 10.18 3.03
N ILE A 4 5.99 8.93 3.01
CA ILE A 4 6.06 8.05 4.18
C ILE A 4 7.52 7.88 4.64
N ALA A 5 8.48 7.91 3.70
CA ALA A 5 9.90 7.82 4.04
C ALA A 5 10.41 9.04 4.81
N GLU A 6 9.93 10.24 4.50
CA GLU A 6 10.32 11.47 5.18
C GLU A 6 9.82 11.46 6.63
N ILE A 7 8.52 11.23 6.83
CA ILE A 7 7.94 11.19 8.18
C ILE A 7 8.51 10.03 9.01
N ALA A 8 8.78 8.87 8.41
CA ALA A 8 9.40 7.74 9.11
C ALA A 8 10.84 8.06 9.54
N ARG A 9 11.61 8.79 8.72
CA ARG A 9 12.95 9.24 9.08
C ARG A 9 12.91 10.29 10.18
N THR A 10 11.94 11.20 10.16
CA THR A 10 11.70 12.13 11.27
C THR A 10 11.41 11.39 12.58
N CYS A 11 10.49 10.41 12.57
CA CYS A 11 10.21 9.58 13.75
C CYS A 11 11.46 8.85 14.25
N PHE A 12 12.25 8.29 13.34
CA PHE A 12 13.49 7.59 13.70
C PHE A 12 14.47 8.51 14.44
N ASN A 13 14.69 9.72 13.92
CA ASN A 13 15.57 10.69 14.55
C ASN A 13 15.03 11.13 15.93
N LYS A 14 13.71 11.37 16.04
CA LYS A 14 13.08 11.77 17.31
C LYS A 14 13.10 10.68 18.38
N PHE A 15 13.03 9.40 18.00
CA PHE A 15 13.28 8.31 18.96
C PHE A 15 14.71 8.33 19.49
N GLY A 16 15.70 8.54 18.62
CA GLY A 16 17.10 8.64 19.02
C GLY A 16 17.31 9.81 19.99
N GLU A 17 16.85 11.01 19.61
CA GLU A 17 16.91 12.20 20.48
C GLU A 17 16.26 11.94 21.86
N LEU A 18 15.04 11.39 21.88
CA LEU A 18 14.34 11.11 23.13
C LEU A 18 15.11 10.13 24.02
N THR A 19 15.71 9.09 23.44
CA THR A 19 16.51 8.10 24.16
C THR A 19 17.75 8.74 24.80
N ASP A 20 18.44 9.61 24.05
CA ASP A 20 19.62 10.34 24.54
C ASP A 20 19.28 11.32 25.66
N PHE A 21 18.16 12.04 25.54
CA PHE A 21 17.70 12.94 26.60
C PHE A 21 17.24 12.19 27.85
N LEU A 22 16.56 11.05 27.68
CA LEU A 22 16.09 10.22 28.78
C LEU A 22 17.26 9.61 29.58
N ALA A 23 18.36 9.28 28.90
CA ALA A 23 19.60 8.84 29.53
C ALA A 23 20.18 9.87 30.52
N ASN A 24 19.84 11.16 30.40
CA ASN A 24 20.29 12.25 31.29
C ASN A 24 19.15 12.86 32.13
N ALA A 25 17.93 12.30 32.05
CA ALA A 25 16.75 12.86 32.69
C ALA A 25 16.67 12.62 34.20
N LYS A 26 15.81 13.41 34.86
CA LYS A 26 15.45 13.25 36.28
C LYS A 26 14.87 11.86 36.56
N ALA A 27 15.05 11.35 37.77
CA ALA A 27 14.55 10.03 38.20
C ALA A 27 13.03 9.89 38.00
N GLU A 28 12.24 10.93 38.32
CA GLU A 28 10.78 10.97 38.10
C GLU A 28 10.38 10.71 36.64
N ASN A 29 11.15 11.25 35.69
CA ASN A 29 10.89 11.08 34.25
C ASN A 29 11.27 9.67 33.78
N ARG A 30 12.36 9.11 34.31
CA ARG A 30 12.79 7.73 34.03
C ARG A 30 11.85 6.69 34.62
N GLU A 31 11.21 6.99 35.74
CA GLU A 31 10.17 6.12 36.29
C GLU A 31 8.91 6.16 35.42
N SER A 32 8.50 7.35 35.00
CA SER A 32 7.31 7.57 34.17
C SER A 32 7.48 7.01 32.74
N MET A 33 8.68 7.12 32.17
CA MET A 33 9.06 6.54 30.89
C MET A 33 10.39 5.80 31.05
N PRO A 34 10.35 4.48 31.34
CA PRO A 34 11.55 3.68 31.52
C PRO A 34 12.38 3.56 30.23
N PRO A 35 13.70 3.80 30.28
CA PRO A 35 14.56 3.76 29.09
C PRO A 35 14.55 2.40 28.41
N ASP A 36 14.58 1.30 29.17
CA ASP A 36 14.54 -0.06 28.61
C ASP A 36 13.27 -0.33 27.79
N LYS A 37 12.13 0.20 28.24
CA LYS A 37 10.85 0.05 27.52
C LYS A 37 10.82 0.92 26.27
N LEU A 38 11.37 2.13 26.34
CA LEU A 38 11.48 3.02 25.18
C LEU A 38 12.41 2.41 24.10
N GLU A 39 13.55 1.87 24.51
CA GLU A 39 14.51 1.19 23.61
C GLU A 39 13.88 -0.03 22.93
N TRP A 40 13.04 -0.79 23.66
CA TRP A 40 12.28 -1.89 23.09
C TRP A 40 11.30 -1.42 22.00
N GLU A 41 10.53 -0.35 22.26
CA GLU A 41 9.63 0.22 21.26
C GLU A 41 10.38 0.83 20.08
N PHE A 42 11.54 1.44 20.31
CA PHE A 42 12.40 1.94 19.24
C PHE A 42 12.90 0.80 18.35
N SER A 43 13.41 -0.27 18.93
CA SER A 43 13.85 -1.48 18.22
C SER A 43 12.72 -2.10 17.38
N ARG A 44 11.50 -2.11 17.95
CA ARG A 44 10.29 -2.55 17.25
C ARG A 44 9.96 -1.65 16.06
N PHE A 45 10.09 -0.33 16.20
CA PHE A 45 9.92 0.61 15.09
C PHE A 45 10.98 0.41 14.00
N GLN A 46 12.25 0.19 14.36
CA GLN A 46 13.32 -0.10 13.41
C GLN A 46 13.03 -1.35 12.58
N LEU A 47 12.59 -2.43 13.24
CA LEU A 47 12.22 -3.66 12.59
C LEU A 47 11.05 -3.47 11.63
N TRP A 48 10.03 -2.70 12.04
CA TRP A 48 8.90 -2.34 11.18
C TRP A 48 9.37 -1.58 9.92
N CYS A 49 10.24 -0.59 10.08
CA CYS A 49 10.80 0.18 8.98
C CYS A 49 11.57 -0.69 7.99
N GLY A 50 12.44 -1.57 8.48
CA GLY A 50 13.23 -2.48 7.63
C GLY A 50 12.35 -3.48 6.88
N ASN A 51 11.38 -4.07 7.57
CA ASN A 51 10.49 -5.08 7.01
C ASN A 51 9.52 -4.59 5.94
N LEU A 52 9.12 -3.32 5.99
CA LEU A 52 8.18 -2.74 5.04
C LEU A 52 8.85 -1.85 3.99
N GLY A 53 10.14 -1.55 4.13
CA GLY A 53 10.83 -0.58 3.29
C GLY A 53 10.34 0.85 3.56
N ALA A 54 9.98 1.17 4.81
CA ALA A 54 9.45 2.49 5.16
C ALA A 54 10.47 3.61 4.94
N LEU A 55 11.76 3.33 5.15
CA LEU A 55 12.87 4.28 4.93
C LEU A 55 13.49 4.19 3.53
N GLN A 56 13.00 3.27 2.68
CA GLN A 56 13.52 3.06 1.33
C GLN A 56 12.85 4.01 0.33
N VAL A 57 13.52 4.24 -0.79
CA VAL A 57 13.02 5.05 -1.91
C VAL A 57 12.91 4.15 -3.16
N GLY A 58 12.00 4.49 -4.08
CA GLY A 58 11.82 3.74 -5.33
C GLY A 58 10.85 2.57 -5.21
N ASN A 59 11.01 1.53 -6.04
CA ASN A 59 10.01 0.46 -6.17
C ASN A 59 9.87 -0.44 -4.93
N SER A 60 10.92 -0.55 -4.12
CA SER A 60 10.91 -1.29 -2.87
C SER A 60 10.37 -0.49 -1.68
N SER A 61 10.05 0.80 -1.86
CA SER A 61 9.54 1.65 -0.80
C SER A 61 8.12 1.29 -0.38
N LEU A 62 7.79 1.59 0.87
CA LEU A 62 6.42 1.48 1.36
C LEU A 62 5.46 2.39 0.57
N ASP A 63 5.91 3.58 0.17
CA ASP A 63 5.14 4.49 -0.70
C ASP A 63 4.78 3.84 -2.05
N SER A 64 5.72 3.13 -2.67
CA SER A 64 5.46 2.41 -3.93
C SER A 64 4.45 1.28 -3.73
N ARG A 65 4.62 0.49 -2.66
CA ARG A 65 3.73 -0.64 -2.32
C ARG A 65 2.30 -0.19 -2.02
N LEU A 66 2.12 0.99 -1.42
CA LEU A 66 0.81 1.52 -1.05
C LEU A 66 0.21 2.46 -2.10
N ARG A 67 0.84 2.62 -3.27
CA ARG A 67 0.39 3.52 -4.34
C ARG A 67 -1.06 3.27 -4.75
N GLU A 68 -1.49 2.02 -4.80
CA GLU A 68 -2.85 1.63 -5.20
C GLU A 68 -3.84 1.53 -4.02
N SER A 69 -3.36 1.66 -2.78
CA SER A 69 -4.14 1.54 -1.56
C SER A 69 -4.10 2.83 -0.76
N THR A 70 -4.78 3.86 -1.28
CA THR A 70 -4.81 5.21 -0.71
C THR A 70 -5.27 5.22 0.75
N VAL A 71 -6.25 4.39 1.11
CA VAL A 71 -6.77 4.29 2.48
C VAL A 71 -5.71 3.79 3.46
N ILE A 72 -5.00 2.70 3.12
CA ILE A 72 -3.95 2.16 3.99
C ILE A 72 -2.79 3.14 4.07
N ARG A 73 -2.41 3.76 2.95
CA ARG A 73 -1.39 4.81 2.89
C ARG A 73 -1.70 5.95 3.85
N THR A 74 -2.93 6.48 3.80
CA THR A 74 -3.39 7.56 4.67
C THR A 74 -3.35 7.16 6.14
N ASN A 75 -3.76 5.92 6.48
CA ASN A 75 -3.73 5.46 7.86
C ASN A 75 -2.28 5.33 8.37
N VAL A 76 -1.38 4.71 7.61
CA VAL A 76 0.05 4.62 7.96
C VAL A 76 0.62 6.03 8.20
N PHE A 77 0.32 6.96 7.30
CA PHE A 77 0.79 8.35 7.42
C PHE A 77 0.25 9.04 8.68
N LYS A 78 -1.04 8.87 9.00
CA LYS A 78 -1.65 9.39 10.23
C LYS A 78 -1.00 8.84 11.50
N HIS A 79 -0.73 7.53 11.54
CA HIS A 79 -0.05 6.91 12.68
C HIS A 79 1.38 7.43 12.84
N LEU A 80 2.14 7.59 11.74
CA LEU A 80 3.50 8.16 11.80
C LEU A 80 3.51 9.63 12.23
N LEU A 81 2.54 10.43 11.78
CA LEU A 81 2.37 11.81 12.25
C LEU A 81 2.05 11.86 13.74
N ARG A 82 1.11 11.04 14.21
CA ARG A 82 0.75 10.94 15.64
C ARG A 82 1.98 10.53 16.46
N LEU A 83 2.75 9.54 15.98
CA LEU A 83 3.99 9.09 16.61
C LEU A 83 5.02 10.22 16.70
N SER A 84 5.28 10.91 15.58
CA SER A 84 6.21 12.04 15.55
C SER A 84 5.83 13.12 16.56
N ARG A 85 4.53 13.44 16.66
CA ARG A 85 4.03 14.44 17.60
C ARG A 85 4.26 14.01 19.05
N THR A 86 3.86 12.78 19.41
CA THR A 86 4.05 12.25 20.76
C THR A 86 5.53 12.20 21.15
N LEU A 87 6.44 11.84 20.23
CA LEU A 87 7.88 11.84 20.49
C LEU A 87 8.43 13.24 20.74
N VAL A 88 7.98 14.24 19.98
CA VAL A 88 8.37 15.65 20.18
C VAL A 88 7.88 16.14 21.55
N GLU A 89 6.59 15.93 21.85
CA GLU A 89 5.99 16.36 23.13
C GLU A 89 6.70 15.69 24.32
N SER A 90 7.04 14.39 24.23
CA SER A 90 7.86 13.70 25.23
C SER A 90 9.27 14.29 25.36
N THR A 91 9.92 14.62 24.24
CA THR A 91 11.29 15.16 24.25
C THR A 91 11.32 16.53 24.93
N GLU A 92 10.33 17.38 24.70
CA GLU A 92 10.20 18.69 25.35
C GLU A 92 10.07 18.57 26.87
N VAL A 93 9.29 17.59 27.35
CA VAL A 93 9.11 17.33 28.79
C VAL A 93 10.39 16.78 29.42
N VAL A 94 11.05 15.83 28.76
CA VAL A 94 12.27 15.18 29.26
C VAL A 94 13.45 16.15 29.29
N SER A 95 13.58 17.02 28.28
CA SER A 95 14.61 18.05 28.19
C SER A 95 14.36 19.25 29.12
N ASN A 96 13.21 19.31 29.81
CA ASN A 96 12.72 20.47 30.57
C ASN A 96 12.48 21.73 29.71
N ALA A 97 12.36 21.59 28.39
CA ALA A 97 11.96 22.70 27.52
C ALA A 97 10.50 23.12 27.76
N ARG A 98 9.66 22.18 28.22
CA ARG A 98 8.27 22.39 28.63
C ARG A 98 7.98 21.66 29.95
N LEU A 99 7.14 22.26 30.80
CA LEU A 99 6.60 21.60 31.98
C LEU A 99 5.57 20.52 31.59
N PRO A 100 5.57 19.35 32.28
CA PRO A 100 4.49 18.37 32.16
C PRO A 100 3.12 19.01 32.39
N PHE A 101 2.06 18.54 31.73
CA PHE A 101 0.73 19.15 31.87
C PHE A 101 0.20 19.13 33.31
N GLU A 102 0.63 18.19 34.16
CA GLU A 102 0.22 18.19 35.59
C GLU A 102 0.81 19.36 36.37
N LYS A 103 1.94 19.91 35.91
CA LYS A 103 2.68 20.99 36.56
C LYS A 103 2.48 22.34 35.85
N GLN A 104 1.64 22.40 34.83
CA GLN A 104 1.28 23.64 34.15
C GLN A 104 0.23 24.41 34.98
N PRO A 105 0.32 25.74 35.08
CA PRO A 105 -0.68 26.52 35.79
C PRO A 105 -2.04 26.35 35.11
N GLN A 106 -3.03 25.85 35.86
CA GLN A 106 -4.42 25.82 35.44
C GLN A 106 -4.85 27.27 35.21
N VAL A 107 -5.30 27.60 34.00
CA VAL A 107 -5.88 28.92 33.74
C VAL A 107 -7.20 28.96 34.50
N GLU A 108 -7.23 29.71 35.60
CA GLU A 108 -8.43 29.89 36.41
C GLU A 108 -9.45 30.72 35.61
N ASP A 109 -10.17 30.06 34.70
CA ASP A 109 -11.42 30.61 34.17
C ASP A 109 -12.43 30.61 35.32
N SER A 110 -12.40 31.73 36.05
CA SER A 110 -13.44 32.15 36.97
C SER A 110 -14.78 32.17 36.24
N ASN A 111 -15.56 31.09 36.35
CA ASN A 111 -17.00 31.07 36.60
C ASN A 111 -17.64 29.75 36.14
N SER A 112 -17.83 28.80 37.06
CA SER A 112 -19.08 28.05 37.14
C SER A 112 -19.13 27.29 38.48
N GLY A 113 -19.93 27.78 39.41
CA GLY A 113 -20.28 27.02 40.60
C GLY A 113 -21.05 25.77 40.21
N SER A 114 -20.46 24.61 40.40
CA SER A 114 -21.20 23.36 40.51
C SER A 114 -20.54 22.47 41.55
N SER A 115 -21.15 22.47 42.73
CA SER A 115 -20.92 21.48 43.78
C SER A 115 -21.35 20.11 43.24
N SER A 116 -20.42 19.17 43.11
CA SER A 116 -20.75 17.74 43.04
C SER A 116 -19.61 16.93 43.63
N GLU A 117 -19.90 16.51 44.85
CA GLU A 117 -19.48 15.35 45.62
C GLU A 117 -18.28 14.55 45.12
N GLU A 118 -17.29 14.54 46.01
CA GLU A 118 -16.03 13.81 45.94
C GLU A 118 -16.28 12.31 45.84
N SER A 119 -15.90 11.73 44.71
CA SER A 119 -15.48 10.34 44.65
C SER A 119 -13.97 10.32 44.84
N GLU A 120 -13.55 10.09 46.09
CA GLU A 120 -12.18 9.78 46.49
C GLU A 120 -11.76 8.44 45.87
N SER A 121 -11.35 8.47 44.61
CA SER A 121 -10.40 7.50 44.08
C SER A 121 -9.00 8.08 44.28
N ASP A 122 -8.23 7.48 45.20
CA ASP A 122 -6.82 7.75 45.54
C ASP A 122 -5.83 7.48 44.37
N ASP A 123 -6.31 7.51 43.13
CA ASP A 123 -5.49 7.38 41.93
C ASP A 123 -5.00 8.79 41.54
N GLU A 124 -3.77 9.12 41.93
CA GLU A 124 -3.06 10.29 41.41
C GLU A 124 -3.16 10.30 39.87
N PRO A 125 -3.56 11.43 39.24
CA PRO A 125 -3.79 11.47 37.80
C PRO A 125 -2.53 11.02 37.03
N PRO A 126 -2.70 10.25 35.94
CA PRO A 126 -1.57 9.63 35.26
C PRO A 126 -0.65 10.68 34.64
N LYS A 127 0.65 10.57 34.96
CA LYS A 127 1.71 11.46 34.46
C LYS A 127 1.80 11.45 32.92
N GLU A 128 2.15 12.59 32.33
CA GLU A 128 2.13 12.84 30.89
C GLU A 128 3.00 11.84 30.14
N LEU A 129 4.20 11.60 30.66
CA LEU A 129 5.15 10.65 30.09
C LEU A 129 4.63 9.21 30.11
N VAL A 130 3.83 8.83 31.11
CA VAL A 130 3.18 7.51 31.16
C VAL A 130 2.16 7.40 30.03
N LEU A 131 1.33 8.44 29.83
CA LEU A 131 0.35 8.50 28.75
C LEU A 131 1.03 8.49 27.37
N HIS A 132 2.13 9.22 27.20
CA HIS A 132 2.89 9.23 25.95
C HIS A 132 3.51 7.86 25.67
N MET A 133 4.06 7.20 26.67
CA MET A 133 4.60 5.84 26.51
C MET A 133 3.52 4.85 26.08
N ALA A 134 2.34 4.92 26.70
CA ALA A 134 1.19 4.10 26.31
C ALA A 134 0.74 4.39 24.86
N SER A 135 0.69 5.68 24.47
CA SER A 135 0.35 6.10 23.11
C SER A 135 1.39 5.62 22.09
N ILE A 136 2.69 5.69 22.38
CA ILE A 136 3.75 5.15 21.50
C ILE A 136 3.53 3.66 21.24
N LYS A 137 3.31 2.88 22.31
CA LYS A 137 3.05 1.44 22.22
C LYS A 137 1.79 1.10 21.42
N GLU A 138 0.71 1.87 21.62
CA GLU A 138 -0.54 1.71 20.87
C GLU A 138 -0.31 1.97 19.37
N ILE A 139 0.31 3.11 19.04
CA ILE A 139 0.57 3.50 17.65
C ILE A 139 1.45 2.47 16.94
N LEU A 140 2.50 1.97 17.59
CA LEU A 140 3.36 0.93 17.01
C LEU A 140 2.59 -0.39 16.83
N SER A 141 1.67 -0.72 17.73
CA SER A 141 0.83 -1.91 17.59
C SER A 141 -0.13 -1.79 16.40
N ASP A 142 -0.73 -0.63 16.19
CA ASP A 142 -1.55 -0.34 15.01
C ASP A 142 -0.75 -0.41 13.71
N LEU A 143 0.46 0.17 13.70
CA LEU A 143 1.37 0.09 12.54
C LEU A 143 1.75 -1.36 12.23
N TYR A 144 1.95 -2.20 13.24
CA TYR A 144 2.19 -3.64 13.06
C TYR A 144 0.94 -4.36 12.53
N MET A 145 -0.24 -4.07 13.04
CA MET A 145 -1.49 -4.63 12.51
C MET A 145 -1.69 -4.23 11.04
N LEU A 146 -1.40 -2.99 10.69
CA LEU A 146 -1.40 -2.53 9.30
C LEU A 146 -0.34 -3.27 8.47
N SER A 147 0.84 -3.57 9.01
CA SER A 147 1.87 -4.35 8.30
C SER A 147 1.36 -5.74 7.87
N PHE A 148 0.60 -6.42 8.73
CA PHE A 148 -0.04 -7.70 8.38
C PHE A 148 -1.05 -7.52 7.26
N ARG A 149 -1.89 -6.47 7.33
CA ARG A 149 -2.85 -6.15 6.25
C ARG A 149 -2.16 -5.81 4.94
N ILE A 150 -1.03 -5.11 4.98
CA ILE A 150 -0.23 -4.75 3.80
C ILE A 150 0.38 -6.00 3.16
N ARG A 151 0.91 -6.92 3.97
CA ARG A 151 1.45 -8.20 3.48
C ARG A 151 0.36 -9.10 2.91
N ASN A 152 -0.79 -9.19 3.58
CA ASN A 152 -1.94 -9.96 3.11
C ASN A 152 -2.63 -9.32 1.90
N SER A 153 -2.45 -8.01 1.67
CA SER A 153 -2.95 -7.31 0.47
C SER A 153 -2.26 -7.72 -0.84
N SER A 154 -1.25 -8.58 -0.81
CA SER A 154 -0.74 -9.27 -2.00
C SER A 154 -1.80 -10.15 -2.70
N THR A 155 -2.96 -10.36 -2.06
CA THR A 155 -4.17 -10.99 -2.62
C THR A 155 -5.17 -9.99 -3.22
N ARG A 156 -4.91 -8.67 -3.12
CA ARG A 156 -5.72 -7.63 -3.76
C ARG A 156 -5.41 -7.62 -5.25
N PRO A 157 -6.38 -7.36 -6.15
CA PRO A 157 -6.10 -7.28 -7.56
C PRO A 157 -5.15 -6.13 -7.85
N THR A 158 -3.86 -6.50 -7.96
CA THR A 158 -2.78 -5.70 -8.52
C THR A 158 -3.19 -5.16 -9.89
N SER A 159 -2.52 -4.14 -10.39
CA SER A 159 -2.65 -3.73 -11.80
C SER A 159 -2.68 -4.93 -12.76
N THR A 160 -1.90 -5.99 -12.52
CA THR A 160 -1.92 -7.21 -13.33
C THR A 160 -3.24 -7.99 -13.27
N LEU A 161 -3.86 -8.11 -12.09
CA LEU A 161 -5.17 -8.74 -11.94
C LEU A 161 -6.29 -7.85 -12.53
N ARG A 162 -6.19 -6.52 -12.38
CA ARG A 162 -7.11 -5.58 -13.04
C ARG A 162 -7.00 -5.63 -14.57
N ILE A 163 -5.80 -5.84 -15.08
CA ILE A 163 -5.53 -6.03 -16.51
C ILE A 163 -6.09 -7.38 -16.99
N ASP A 164 -5.85 -8.46 -16.25
CA ASP A 164 -6.35 -9.79 -16.61
C ASP A 164 -7.89 -9.82 -16.61
N LEU A 165 -8.53 -9.07 -15.70
CA LEU A 165 -9.98 -8.91 -15.61
C LEU A 165 -10.54 -7.80 -16.51
N TYR A 166 -9.71 -7.09 -17.29
CA TYR A 166 -10.16 -5.99 -18.14
C TYR A 166 -11.00 -6.53 -19.31
N THR A 167 -12.23 -6.03 -19.42
CA THR A 167 -13.17 -6.30 -20.50
C THR A 167 -13.62 -5.00 -21.14
N GLU A 168 -13.95 -5.06 -22.43
CA GLU A 168 -14.48 -3.91 -23.17
C GLU A 168 -15.87 -4.28 -23.66
N ILE A 169 -16.88 -3.90 -22.87
CA ILE A 169 -18.27 -4.23 -23.15
C ILE A 169 -18.81 -3.25 -24.20
N GLU A 170 -19.26 -3.79 -25.32
CA GLU A 170 -19.95 -3.07 -26.39
C GLU A 170 -21.45 -3.39 -26.33
N HIS A 171 -22.29 -2.36 -26.37
CA HIS A 171 -23.75 -2.49 -26.35
C HIS A 171 -24.28 -2.38 -27.79
N ILE A 172 -24.63 -3.51 -28.38
CA ILE A 172 -25.20 -3.57 -29.73
C ILE A 172 -26.72 -3.53 -29.59
N HIS A 173 -27.37 -2.58 -30.26
CA HIS A 173 -28.83 -2.46 -30.28
C HIS A 173 -29.35 -3.10 -31.57
N ASP A 174 -30.10 -4.20 -31.46
CA ASP A 174 -30.75 -4.85 -32.60
C ASP A 174 -32.22 -5.11 -32.30
N GLY A 175 -33.11 -4.66 -33.18
CA GLY A 175 -34.54 -4.95 -33.12
C GLY A 175 -35.26 -4.65 -31.79
N GLY A 176 -34.75 -3.72 -30.96
CA GLY A 176 -35.30 -3.39 -29.64
C GLY A 176 -34.66 -4.13 -28.45
N THR A 177 -33.70 -5.03 -28.70
CA THR A 177 -32.93 -5.75 -27.67
C THR A 177 -31.50 -5.21 -27.61
N THR A 178 -30.96 -5.01 -26.39
CA THR A 178 -29.58 -4.60 -26.17
C THR A 178 -28.70 -5.80 -25.84
N HIS A 179 -27.78 -6.15 -26.74
CA HIS A 179 -26.80 -7.21 -26.51
C HIS A 179 -25.51 -6.62 -25.95
N THR A 180 -24.98 -7.20 -24.87
CA THR A 180 -23.66 -6.87 -24.33
C THR A 180 -22.65 -7.89 -24.81
N VAL A 181 -21.60 -7.42 -25.48
CA VAL A 181 -20.53 -8.29 -25.99
C VAL A 181 -19.20 -7.80 -25.44
N ASP A 182 -18.42 -8.70 -24.84
CA ASP A 182 -17.01 -8.40 -24.53
C ASP A 182 -16.20 -8.47 -25.83
N LYS A 183 -15.87 -7.29 -26.34
CA LYS A 183 -15.11 -7.11 -27.58
C LYS A 183 -13.75 -7.81 -27.52
N LEU A 184 -13.11 -7.82 -26.35
CA LEU A 184 -11.79 -8.46 -26.20
C LEU A 184 -11.89 -9.98 -26.20
N ALA A 185 -12.95 -10.54 -25.62
CA ALA A 185 -13.22 -11.97 -25.71
C ALA A 185 -13.57 -12.40 -27.14
N ALA A 186 -14.32 -11.58 -27.88
CA ALA A 186 -14.72 -11.87 -29.26
C ALA A 186 -13.52 -12.09 -30.21
N TYR A 187 -12.40 -11.39 -29.99
CA TYR A 187 -11.18 -11.58 -30.77
C TYR A 187 -10.48 -12.92 -30.52
N THR A 188 -10.79 -13.64 -29.44
CA THR A 188 -10.14 -14.92 -29.11
C THR A 188 -10.33 -15.95 -30.21
N GLU A 189 -11.56 -16.04 -30.74
CA GLU A 189 -11.90 -16.99 -31.80
C GLU A 189 -11.20 -16.61 -33.12
N PHE A 190 -11.11 -15.31 -33.41
CA PHE A 190 -10.38 -14.81 -34.57
C PHE A 190 -8.88 -15.11 -34.47
N ASP A 191 -8.28 -14.85 -33.31
CA ASP A 191 -6.86 -15.12 -33.06
C ASP A 191 -6.55 -16.61 -33.18
N LYS A 192 -7.45 -17.47 -32.68
CA LYS A 192 -7.30 -18.92 -32.79
C LYS A 192 -7.22 -19.35 -34.25
N ARG A 193 -8.21 -18.97 -35.07
CA ARG A 193 -8.23 -19.30 -36.51
C ARG A 193 -7.01 -18.72 -37.24
N HIS A 194 -6.62 -17.50 -36.90
CA HIS A 194 -5.44 -16.89 -37.51
C HIS A 194 -4.15 -17.66 -37.21
N ILE A 195 -3.96 -18.13 -35.97
CA ILE A 195 -2.79 -18.93 -35.58
C ILE A 195 -2.83 -20.30 -36.26
N GLU A 196 -4.01 -20.92 -36.38
CA GLU A 196 -4.19 -22.18 -37.10
C GLU A 196 -3.79 -22.04 -38.57
N ASP A 197 -4.30 -21.01 -39.26
CA ASP A 197 -3.97 -20.72 -40.65
C ASP A 197 -2.48 -20.43 -40.85
N LEU A 198 -1.89 -19.64 -39.95
CA LEU A 198 -0.46 -19.31 -39.99
C LEU A 198 0.41 -20.56 -39.83
N LEU A 199 0.04 -21.45 -38.90
CA LEU A 199 0.77 -22.69 -38.67
C LEU A 199 0.68 -23.65 -39.87
N LEU A 200 -0.49 -23.72 -40.50
CA LEU A 200 -0.66 -24.46 -41.75
C LEU A 200 0.17 -23.89 -42.89
N GLN A 201 0.22 -22.55 -43.02
CA GLN A 201 1.03 -21.89 -44.03
C GLN A 201 2.52 -22.16 -43.82
N LEU A 202 3.04 -21.99 -42.59
CA LEU A 202 4.44 -22.26 -42.26
C LEU A 202 4.83 -23.71 -42.58
N ARG A 203 3.91 -24.67 -42.39
CA ARG A 203 4.15 -26.07 -42.75
C ARG A 203 4.16 -26.30 -44.26
N ARG A 204 3.28 -25.64 -45.01
CA ARG A 204 3.30 -25.69 -46.49
C ARG A 204 4.62 -25.13 -47.02
N ASP A 205 5.07 -24.00 -46.48
CA ASP A 205 6.31 -23.34 -46.88
C ASP A 205 7.52 -24.25 -46.60
N ALA A 206 7.60 -24.85 -45.40
CA ALA A 206 8.64 -25.81 -45.06
C ALA A 206 8.63 -27.07 -45.94
N ALA A 207 7.45 -27.61 -46.26
CA ALA A 207 7.31 -28.77 -47.16
C ALA A 207 7.77 -28.45 -48.59
N ASN A 208 7.47 -27.25 -49.08
CA ASN A 208 7.92 -26.75 -50.38
C ASN A 208 9.44 -26.60 -50.42
N GLU A 209 10.06 -26.07 -49.37
CA GLU A 209 11.52 -25.96 -49.25
C GLU A 209 12.21 -27.34 -49.24
N MET A 210 11.59 -28.34 -48.60
CA MET A 210 12.09 -29.71 -48.51
C MET A 210 11.79 -30.58 -49.75
N GLN A 211 11.12 -30.04 -50.77
CA GLN A 211 10.67 -30.78 -51.97
C GLN A 211 9.86 -32.05 -51.62
N GLU A 212 9.12 -32.04 -50.51
CA GLU A 212 8.28 -33.19 -50.14
C GLU A 212 7.12 -33.35 -51.15
N LYS A 213 6.74 -34.60 -51.43
CA LYS A 213 5.62 -34.89 -52.34
C LYS A 213 4.32 -34.26 -51.80
N PRO A 214 3.45 -33.70 -52.67
CA PRO A 214 2.22 -32.98 -52.29
C PRO A 214 1.14 -33.82 -51.58
N SER A 215 1.43 -35.08 -51.25
CA SER A 215 0.49 -36.05 -50.70
C SER A 215 0.31 -35.96 -49.18
N LYS A 216 1.20 -35.27 -48.44
CA LYS A 216 1.00 -35.00 -47.01
C LYS A 216 0.30 -33.66 -46.85
N ILE A 217 -1.02 -33.68 -46.68
CA ILE A 217 -1.75 -32.46 -46.29
C ILE A 217 -1.22 -32.04 -44.92
N PRO A 218 -0.74 -30.81 -44.74
CA PRO A 218 -0.37 -30.32 -43.42
C PRO A 218 -1.63 -30.30 -42.55
N GLU A 219 -1.67 -31.14 -41.52
CA GLU A 219 -2.80 -31.21 -40.59
C GLU A 219 -2.39 -30.72 -39.21
N ILE A 220 -3.35 -30.14 -38.48
CA ILE A 220 -3.13 -29.73 -37.09
C ILE A 220 -3.25 -30.97 -36.21
N THR A 221 -2.12 -31.40 -35.64
CA THR A 221 -2.06 -32.53 -34.71
C THR A 221 -2.46 -32.09 -33.30
N ASP A 222 -2.88 -33.03 -32.45
CA ASP A 222 -3.23 -32.81 -31.04
C ASP A 222 -2.13 -32.05 -30.25
N GLY A 223 -0.85 -32.37 -30.52
CA GLY A 223 0.28 -31.65 -29.93
C GLY A 223 0.39 -30.17 -30.29
N ASN A 224 -0.23 -29.73 -31.40
CA ASN A 224 -0.29 -28.32 -31.78
C ASN A 224 -1.37 -27.56 -31.00
N SER A 225 -2.43 -28.25 -30.53
CA SER A 225 -3.55 -27.61 -29.84
C SER A 225 -3.05 -26.85 -28.61
N TYR A 226 -2.15 -27.45 -27.84
CA TYR A 226 -1.52 -26.81 -26.69
C TYR A 226 -0.75 -25.52 -27.06
N LEU A 227 0.01 -25.54 -28.16
CA LEU A 227 0.77 -24.37 -28.62
C LEU A 227 -0.17 -23.26 -29.10
N ILE A 228 -1.22 -23.61 -29.85
CA ILE A 228 -2.23 -22.68 -30.33
C ILE A 228 -2.94 -22.02 -29.15
N GLU A 229 -3.43 -22.80 -28.19
CA GLU A 229 -4.08 -22.29 -26.97
C GLU A 229 -3.17 -21.35 -26.18
N ARG A 230 -1.91 -21.72 -26.00
CA ARG A 230 -0.93 -20.88 -25.30
C ARG A 230 -0.66 -19.58 -26.03
N LEU A 231 -0.51 -19.60 -27.35
CA LEU A 231 -0.31 -18.39 -28.16
C LEU A 231 -1.54 -17.47 -28.09
N VAL A 232 -2.74 -18.01 -28.29
CA VAL A 232 -4.01 -17.27 -28.14
C VAL A 232 -4.10 -16.63 -26.75
N ALA A 233 -3.81 -17.38 -25.69
CA ALA A 233 -3.84 -16.86 -24.32
C ALA A 233 -2.84 -15.69 -24.12
N THR A 234 -1.62 -15.82 -24.66
CA THR A 234 -0.62 -14.74 -24.58
C THR A 234 -1.00 -13.51 -25.38
N MET A 235 -1.57 -13.67 -26.58
CA MET A 235 -2.07 -12.57 -27.39
C MET A 235 -3.21 -11.83 -26.69
N ASN A 236 -4.17 -12.57 -26.15
CA ASN A 236 -5.27 -12.02 -25.37
C ASN A 236 -4.78 -11.22 -24.15
N LYS A 237 -3.84 -11.77 -23.37
CA LYS A 237 -3.26 -11.09 -22.21
C LYS A 237 -2.55 -9.79 -22.62
N ARG A 238 -1.75 -9.82 -23.70
CA ARG A 238 -1.07 -8.64 -24.24
C ARG A 238 -2.08 -7.59 -24.73
N ARG A 239 -3.14 -8.01 -25.43
CA ARG A 239 -4.20 -7.11 -25.91
C ARG A 239 -4.88 -6.40 -24.74
N ARG A 240 -5.28 -7.14 -23.69
CA ARG A 240 -5.86 -6.56 -22.46
C ARG A 240 -4.90 -5.58 -21.81
N PHE A 241 -3.62 -5.94 -21.67
CA PHE A 241 -2.58 -5.08 -21.10
C PHE A 241 -2.46 -3.76 -21.87
N LEU A 242 -2.28 -3.82 -23.19
CA LEU A 242 -2.13 -2.62 -24.02
C LEU A 242 -3.38 -1.73 -23.98
N ARG A 243 -4.58 -2.32 -24.09
CA ARG A 243 -5.84 -1.56 -24.04
C ARG A 243 -6.08 -0.90 -22.68
N TYR A 244 -5.84 -1.63 -21.60
CA TYR A 244 -5.92 -1.10 -20.24
C TYR A 244 -5.02 0.12 -20.08
N TRP A 245 -3.74 0.02 -20.46
CA TRP A 245 -2.78 1.11 -20.33
C TRP A 245 -3.05 2.28 -21.28
N GLN A 246 -3.54 2.03 -22.51
CA GLN A 246 -4.00 3.09 -23.41
C GLN A 246 -5.13 3.91 -22.78
N ARG A 247 -6.12 3.25 -22.18
CA ARG A 247 -7.23 3.92 -21.50
C ARG A 247 -6.76 4.67 -20.26
N HIS A 248 -5.87 4.06 -19.48
CA HIS A 248 -5.29 4.68 -18.30
C HIS A 248 -4.45 5.92 -18.64
N ALA A 249 -3.65 5.87 -19.71
CA ALA A 249 -2.88 7.00 -20.21
C ALA A 249 -3.80 8.14 -20.70
N LYS A 250 -4.87 7.83 -21.44
CA LYS A 250 -5.86 8.82 -21.89
C LYS A 250 -6.58 9.51 -20.73
N LYS A 251 -6.94 8.76 -19.68
CA LYS A 251 -7.55 9.30 -18.46
C LYS A 251 -6.61 10.29 -17.74
N ASN A 252 -5.32 9.96 -17.63
CA ASN A 252 -4.35 10.82 -16.96
C ASN A 252 -3.96 12.04 -17.81
N GLY A 253 -3.86 11.90 -19.13
CA GLY A 253 -3.58 13.01 -20.05
C GLY A 253 -4.74 13.99 -20.24
N GLY A 254 -5.99 13.53 -20.06
CA GLY A 254 -7.18 14.40 -20.11
C GLY A 254 -7.33 15.33 -18.90
N ASN A 255 -6.73 14.98 -17.76
CA ASN A 255 -6.82 15.77 -16.52
C ASN A 255 -5.79 16.90 -16.42
N SER A 256 -4.94 17.08 -17.44
CA SER A 256 -3.89 18.13 -17.50
C SER A 256 -4.32 19.39 -18.28
N LYS A 257 -5.55 19.46 -18.78
CA LYS A 257 -6.07 20.61 -19.55
C LYS A 257 -7.23 21.37 -18.89
N GLY A 258 -7.45 21.16 -17.59
CA GLY A 258 -8.44 21.89 -16.81
C GLY A 258 -7.82 22.42 -15.52
N GLY A 259 -7.00 23.45 -15.65
CA GLY A 259 -6.38 24.22 -14.57
C GLY A 259 -6.05 25.59 -15.11
#